data_AF-A0AAU6DBK9-F1
#
_entry.id   AF-A0AAU6DBK9-F1
#
_cell.length_a   1.000
_cell.length_b   1.000
_cell.length_c   1.000
_cell.angle_alpha   90.00
_cell.angle_beta   90.00
_cell.angle_gamma   90.00
#
_symmetry.space_group_name_H-M   'P 1'
#
loop_
_entity.id
_entity.type
_entity.pdbx_description
1 polymer ?
#
loop_
_entity_poly.entity_id
_entity_poly.type
_entity_poly.pdbx_seq_one_letter_code
_entity_poly.pdbx_strand_id
1 'polypeptide(L)'
;MSGHQHDEGHTVAGWASSAIAMVGAAVAGAGIAGWSPGIWAGSAVTALAPLVAWSLHLAGWGKPPGVRAADQWGLHVRDRTARGGHAGCLGCRLAGRRGVSVRTDGPPEPAVTAARAGT
;
A
#
# COMPACT_ATOMS: atom_id res chain seq x y z
N MET A 1 4.17 19.13 -23.10
CA MET A 1 4.24 17.88 -22.31
C MET A 1 2.87 17.64 -21.71
N SER A 2 2.06 16.81 -22.35
CA SER A 2 0.85 16.25 -21.74
C SER A 2 1.31 15.30 -20.63
N GLY A 3 1.48 15.84 -19.43
CA GLY A 3 1.84 15.06 -18.24
C GLY A 3 0.70 14.12 -17.95
N HIS A 4 0.83 12.85 -18.37
CA HIS A 4 -0.08 11.81 -17.95
C HIS A 4 0.01 11.76 -16.43
N GLN A 5 -1.02 12.26 -15.74
CA GLN A 5 -1.03 12.22 -14.29
C GLN A 5 -0.95 10.74 -13.90
N HIS A 6 0.09 10.38 -13.16
CA HIS A 6 0.30 9.04 -12.66
C HIS A 6 0.25 9.07 -11.16
N ASP A 7 -0.29 8.00 -10.62
CA ASP A 7 -0.36 7.79 -9.21
C ASP A 7 1.04 7.45 -8.67
N GLU A 8 1.71 8.44 -8.08
CA GLU A 8 3.10 8.33 -7.63
C GLU A 8 3.30 7.27 -6.52
N GLY A 9 2.22 6.76 -5.94
CA GLY A 9 2.27 5.70 -4.92
C GLY A 9 2.87 6.13 -3.58
N HIS A 10 3.27 7.40 -3.44
CA HIS A 10 3.74 8.00 -2.22
C HIS A 10 2.62 8.04 -1.17
N THR A 11 2.84 7.42 -0.02
CA THR A 11 1.89 7.45 1.12
C THR A 11 2.62 7.78 2.40
N VAL A 12 1.93 8.36 3.38
CA VAL A 12 2.50 8.63 4.71
C VAL A 12 2.98 7.33 5.37
N ALA A 13 2.22 6.24 5.21
CA ALA A 13 2.63 4.91 5.66
C ALA A 13 3.96 4.47 5.04
N GLY A 14 4.10 4.64 3.72
CA GLY A 14 5.33 4.34 2.99
C GLY A 14 6.52 5.13 3.52
N TRP A 15 6.46 6.47 3.48
CA TRP A 15 7.57 7.33 3.89
C TRP A 15 7.98 7.14 5.35
N ALA A 16 7.02 7.04 6.27
CA ALA A 16 7.31 6.82 7.68
C ALA A 16 8.05 5.48 7.89
N SER A 17 7.57 4.41 7.26
CA SER A 17 8.20 3.09 7.39
C SER A 17 9.59 3.03 6.75
N SER A 18 9.80 3.70 5.61
CA SER A 18 11.11 3.84 4.97
C SER A 18 12.11 4.58 5.85
N ALA A 19 11.70 5.68 6.47
CA ALA A 19 12.56 6.43 7.39
C ALA A 19 12.98 5.57 8.60
N ILE A 20 12.05 4.82 9.18
CA ILE A 20 12.34 3.89 10.28
C ILE A 20 13.32 2.80 9.83
N ALA A 21 13.11 2.19 8.66
CA ALA A 21 13.99 1.16 8.12
C ALA A 21 15.40 1.70 7.85
N MET A 22 15.53 2.92 7.30
CA MET A 22 16.82 3.58 7.09
C MET A 22 17.57 3.83 8.40
N VAL A 23 16.88 4.33 9.43
CA VAL A 23 17.49 4.52 10.76
C VAL A 23 17.92 3.18 11.34
N GLY A 24 17.08 2.15 11.27
CA GLY A 24 17.41 0.80 11.75
C GLY A 24 18.63 0.21 11.03
N ALA A 25 18.70 0.36 9.71
CA ALA A 25 19.84 -0.08 8.91
C ALA A 25 21.13 0.67 9.27
N ALA A 26 21.05 1.99 9.49
CA ALA A 26 22.20 2.79 9.89
C ALA A 26 22.74 2.36 11.28
N VAL A 27 21.85 2.11 12.23
CA VAL A 27 22.21 1.62 13.58
C VAL A 27 22.82 0.21 13.50
N ALA A 28 22.26 -0.68 12.68
CA ALA A 28 22.83 -2.00 12.43
C ALA A 28 24.22 -1.90 11.79
N GLY A 29 24.42 -0.98 10.84
CA GLY A 29 25.70 -0.69 10.21
C GLY A 29 26.77 -0.22 11.21
N ALA A 30 26.40 0.64 12.17
CA ALA A 30 27.29 1.01 13.28
C ALA A 30 27.69 -0.22 14.12
N GLY A 31 26.78 -1.18 14.25
CA GLY A 31 27.06 -2.46 14.90
C GLY A 31 28.09 -3.32 14.19
N ILE A 32 27.99 -3.40 12.86
CA ILE A 32 28.97 -4.07 12.01
C ILE A 32 30.33 -3.35 12.05
N ALA A 33 30.33 -2.02 12.12
CA ALA A 33 31.54 -1.20 12.14
C ALA A 33 32.33 -1.23 13.46
N GLY A 34 31.77 -1.80 14.53
CA GLY A 34 32.50 -2.00 15.80
C GLY A 34 31.69 -1.80 17.08
N TRP A 35 30.46 -1.31 17.01
CA TRP A 35 29.60 -1.16 18.18
C TRP A 35 28.58 -2.30 18.29
N SER A 36 29.01 -3.50 18.70
CA SER A 36 28.20 -4.73 18.66
C SER A 36 26.73 -4.62 19.11
N PRO A 37 26.35 -3.82 20.14
CA PRO A 37 24.93 -3.61 20.47
C PRO A 37 24.08 -3.05 19.33
N GLY A 38 24.68 -2.31 18.40
CA GLY A 38 24.03 -1.71 17.23
C GLY A 38 23.37 -2.74 16.31
N ILE A 39 23.87 -3.98 16.22
CA ILE A 39 23.24 -5.03 15.42
C ILE A 39 21.83 -5.32 15.94
N TRP A 40 21.70 -5.63 17.24
CA TRP A 40 20.42 -5.95 17.86
C TRP A 40 19.48 -4.75 17.90
N ALA A 41 20.00 -3.57 18.27
CA ALA A 41 19.21 -2.34 18.29
C ALA A 41 18.69 -1.98 16.89
N GLY A 42 19.54 -2.04 15.87
CA GLY A 42 19.16 -1.74 14.50
C GLY A 42 18.16 -2.75 13.93
N SER A 43 18.33 -4.04 14.19
CA SER A 43 17.35 -5.07 13.84
C SER A 43 16.00 -4.83 14.51
N ALA A 44 15.98 -4.48 15.80
CA ALA A 44 14.76 -4.16 16.52
C ALA A 44 14.03 -2.95 15.90
N VAL A 45 14.75 -1.86 15.61
CA VAL A 45 14.18 -0.67 14.95
C VAL A 45 13.66 -1.02 13.55
N THR A 46 14.40 -1.82 12.78
CA THR A 46 13.99 -2.25 11.44
C THR A 46 12.69 -3.06 11.50
N ALA A 47 12.54 -3.93 12.50
CA ALA A 47 11.31 -4.70 12.71
C ALA A 47 10.09 -3.83 13.05
N LEU A 48 10.29 -2.60 13.57
CA LEU A 48 9.19 -1.64 13.79
C LEU A 48 8.64 -1.08 12.48
N ALA A 49 9.42 -1.00 11.41
CA ALA A 49 8.98 -0.43 10.13
C ALA A 49 7.69 -1.08 9.58
N PRO A 50 7.58 -2.42 9.43
CA PRO A 50 6.33 -3.04 8.98
C PRO A 50 5.17 -2.87 9.96
N LEU A 51 5.43 -2.81 11.27
CA LEU A 51 4.39 -2.58 12.28
C LEU A 51 3.80 -1.17 12.18
N VAL A 52 4.66 -0.17 11.96
CA VAL A 52 4.24 1.21 11.73
C VAL A 52 3.52 1.34 10.40
N ALA A 53 4.04 0.74 9.32
CA ALA A 53 3.37 0.71 8.02
C ALA A 53 1.97 0.11 8.13
N TRP A 54 1.84 -1.02 8.83
CA TRP A 54 0.57 -1.71 9.06
C TRP A 54 -0.39 -0.83 9.87
N SER A 55 0.07 -0.25 10.98
CA SER A 55 -0.75 0.62 11.83
C SER A 55 -1.26 1.84 11.06
N LEU A 56 -0.39 2.49 10.27
CA LEU A 56 -0.76 3.63 9.44
C LEU A 56 -1.72 3.22 8.32
N HIS A 57 -1.53 2.06 7.70
CA HIS A 57 -2.45 1.51 6.72
C HIS A 57 -3.84 1.28 7.32
N LEU A 58 -3.94 0.65 8.50
CA LEU A 58 -5.21 0.47 9.21
C LEU A 58 -5.85 1.80 9.64
N ALA A 59 -5.03 2.83 9.85
CA ALA A 59 -5.48 4.18 10.12
C ALA A 59 -5.96 4.90 8.84
N GLY A 60 -5.74 4.36 7.63
CA GLY A 60 -6.14 4.98 6.35
C GLY A 60 -5.07 5.88 5.74
N TRP A 61 -3.83 5.83 6.23
CA TRP A 61 -2.69 6.58 5.70
C TRP A 61 -1.83 5.76 4.72
N GLY A 62 -2.25 4.52 4.45
CA GLY A 62 -1.68 3.67 3.40
C GLY A 62 -2.57 3.64 2.18
N LYS A 63 -2.09 2.96 1.14
CA LYS A 63 -2.83 2.83 -0.12
C LYS A 63 -3.84 1.68 -0.04
N PRO A 64 -5.12 1.89 -0.40
CA PRO A 64 -6.04 0.78 -0.60
C PRO A 64 -5.61 -0.09 -1.80
N PRO A 65 -5.94 -1.39 -1.82
CA PRO A 65 -5.74 -2.22 -3.00
C PRO A 65 -6.65 -1.74 -4.15
N GLY A 66 -6.09 -1.68 -5.37
CA GLY A 66 -6.80 -1.25 -6.57
C GLY A 66 -6.44 0.16 -7.04
N VAL A 67 -7.17 0.63 -8.07
CA VAL A 67 -6.99 1.97 -8.66
C VAL A 67 -7.75 2.99 -7.82
N ARG A 68 -7.09 4.08 -7.44
CA ARG A 68 -7.71 5.21 -6.74
C ARG A 68 -8.04 6.33 -7.72
N ALA A 69 -9.15 7.01 -7.48
CA ALA A 69 -9.52 8.21 -8.22
C ALA A 69 -8.48 9.33 -7.99
N ALA A 70 -8.29 10.21 -8.98
CA ALA A 70 -7.22 11.21 -9.00
C ALA A 70 -7.29 12.21 -7.83
N ASP A 71 -8.49 12.50 -7.34
CA ASP A 71 -8.73 13.34 -6.15
C ASP A 71 -8.20 12.69 -4.87
N GLN A 72 -8.12 11.37 -4.83
CA GLN A 72 -7.53 10.62 -3.72
C GLN A 72 -6.02 10.48 -3.87
N TRP A 73 -5.38 11.24 -4.78
CA TRP A 73 -3.96 11.07 -5.07
C TRP A 73 -3.00 11.68 -4.05
N GLY A 74 -3.45 12.70 -3.33
CA GLY A 74 -2.62 13.44 -2.40
C GLY A 74 -2.13 12.59 -1.22
N LEU A 75 -0.88 12.83 -0.82
CA LEU A 75 -0.24 12.18 0.35
C LEU A 75 -1.06 12.38 1.64
N HIS A 76 -1.74 13.51 1.75
CA HIS A 76 -2.54 13.90 2.93
C HIS A 76 -3.97 13.37 2.90
N VAL A 77 -4.42 12.77 1.80
CA VAL A 77 -5.78 12.25 1.68
C VAL A 77 -5.86 10.92 2.44
N ARG A 78 -6.71 10.89 3.45
CA ARG A 78 -6.90 9.72 4.31
C ARG A 78 -8.02 8.85 3.78
N ASP A 79 -7.74 7.56 3.60
CA ASP A 79 -8.73 6.56 3.24
C ASP A 79 -9.67 6.28 4.42
N ARG A 80 -10.93 6.70 4.27
CA ARG A 80 -11.98 6.51 5.28
C ARG A 80 -12.50 5.06 5.32
N THR A 81 -12.30 4.30 4.24
CA THR A 81 -12.80 2.91 4.08
C THR A 81 -11.95 1.89 4.83
N ALA A 82 -10.69 2.22 5.16
CA ALA A 82 -9.77 1.37 5.94
C ALA A 82 -10.33 0.89 7.29
N ARG A 83 -11.32 1.62 7.86
CA ARG A 83 -12.05 1.19 9.08
C ARG A 83 -12.87 -0.09 8.88
N GLY A 84 -13.48 -0.28 7.71
CA GLY A 84 -14.18 -1.52 7.34
C GLY A 84 -13.24 -2.62 6.80
N GLY A 85 -12.02 -2.23 6.45
CA GLY A 85 -11.05 -3.08 5.76
C GLY A 85 -11.31 -3.16 4.26
N HIS A 86 -10.29 -3.59 3.52
CA HIS A 86 -10.38 -3.78 2.07
C HIS A 86 -10.48 -5.24 1.70
N ALA A 87 -11.35 -5.53 0.73
CA ALA A 87 -11.43 -6.86 0.14
C ALA A 87 -10.05 -7.27 -0.40
N GLY A 88 -9.59 -8.46 0.00
CA GLY A 88 -8.30 -9.00 -0.46
C GLY A 88 -7.06 -8.42 0.23
N CYS A 89 -7.15 -7.42 1.11
CA CYS A 89 -5.98 -6.89 1.82
C CYS A 89 -5.57 -7.81 2.98
N LEU A 90 -4.36 -8.37 2.94
CA LEU A 90 -3.81 -9.18 4.03
C LEU A 90 -3.65 -8.36 5.32
N GLY A 91 -3.17 -7.12 5.22
CA GLY A 91 -2.99 -6.25 6.38
C GLY A 91 -4.31 -5.98 7.11
N CYS A 92 -5.37 -5.64 6.39
CA CYS A 92 -6.70 -5.49 6.97
C CYS A 92 -7.21 -6.82 7.57
N ARG A 93 -7.01 -7.94 6.86
CA ARG A 93 -7.46 -9.27 7.31
C ARG A 93 -6.78 -9.71 8.61
N LEU A 94 -5.48 -9.48 8.75
CA LEU A 94 -4.73 -9.73 9.99
C LEU A 94 -5.26 -8.89 11.17
N ALA A 95 -5.87 -7.73 10.89
CA ALA A 95 -6.56 -6.90 11.87
C ALA A 95 -8.05 -7.29 12.07
N GLY A 96 -8.51 -8.40 11.50
CA GLY A 96 -9.91 -8.83 11.56
C GLY A 96 -10.86 -8.08 10.61
N ARG A 97 -10.34 -7.17 9.76
CA ARG A 97 -11.14 -6.35 8.84
C ARG A 97 -11.12 -6.95 7.44
N ARG A 98 -12.23 -7.52 7.00
CA ARG A 98 -12.28 -8.24 5.71
C ARG A 98 -12.71 -7.38 4.51
N GLY A 99 -13.32 -6.22 4.77
CA GLY A 99 -13.97 -5.42 3.75
C GLY A 99 -15.15 -6.12 3.08
N VAL A 100 -15.93 -5.35 2.31
CA VAL A 100 -16.97 -5.92 1.45
C VAL A 100 -16.35 -6.21 0.10
N SER A 101 -16.39 -7.47 -0.34
CA SER A 101 -16.05 -7.82 -1.72
C SER A 101 -17.18 -7.38 -2.63
N VAL A 102 -17.04 -6.24 -3.30
CA VAL A 102 -17.88 -5.94 -4.45
C VAL A 102 -17.39 -6.83 -5.58
N ARG A 103 -18.17 -7.86 -5.91
CA ARG A 103 -17.92 -8.62 -7.13
C ARG A 103 -18.27 -7.70 -8.29
N THR A 104 -17.26 -7.19 -8.97
CA THR A 104 -17.44 -6.60 -10.29
C THR A 104 -17.78 -7.76 -11.22
N ASP A 105 -19.07 -8.03 -11.41
CA ASP A 105 -19.49 -8.72 -12.62
C ASP A 105 -18.92 -7.91 -13.79
N GLY A 106 -18.11 -8.57 -14.62
CA GLY A 106 -17.38 -7.91 -15.70
C GLY A 106 -18.32 -7.17 -16.65
N PRO A 107 -17.81 -6.22 -17.44
CA PRO A 107 -18.60 -5.60 -18.51
C PRO A 107 -19.19 -6.71 -19.40
N PRO A 108 -20.43 -6.61 -19.88
CA PRO A 108 -20.94 -7.56 -20.87
C PRO A 108 -19.96 -7.55 -22.05
N GLU A 109 -19.38 -8.71 -22.32
CA GLU A 109 -18.53 -8.96 -23.49
C GLU A 109 -19.29 -8.44 -24.72
N PRO A 110 -18.71 -7.53 -25.52
CA PRO A 110 -19.40 -7.01 -26.70
C PRO A 110 -19.66 -8.18 -27.63
N ALA A 111 -20.94 -8.51 -27.81
CA ALA A 111 -21.37 -9.53 -28.75
C ALA A 111 -20.79 -9.19 -30.12
N VAL A 112 -19.81 -9.99 -30.56
CA VAL A 112 -19.28 -9.90 -31.92
C VAL A 112 -20.37 -10.41 -32.85
N THR A 113 -21.21 -9.50 -33.34
CA THR A 113 -22.16 -9.78 -34.40
C THR A 113 -21.36 -9.98 -35.68
N ALA A 114 -21.00 -11.23 -35.97
CA ALA A 114 -20.44 -11.60 -37.27
C ALA A 114 -21.49 -11.35 -38.36
N ALA A 115 -21.35 -10.24 -39.08
CA ALA A 115 -22.10 -9.99 -40.29
C ALA A 115 -21.72 -11.05 -41.33
N ARG A 116 -22.64 -11.99 -41.62
CA ARG A 116 -22.56 -12.84 -42.81
C ARG A 116 -22.67 -11.94 -44.04
N ALA A 117 -21.56 -11.75 -44.74
CA ALA A 117 -21.60 -11.32 -46.13
C ALA A 117 -22.21 -12.46 -46.96
N GLY A 118 -23.41 -12.23 -47.47
CA GLY A 118 -23.99 -13.02 -48.54
C GLY A 118 -23.53 -12.48 -49.89
N THR A 119 -23.11 -13.39 -50.77
CA THR A 119 -23.04 -13.21 -52.22
C THR A 119 -23.74 -14.39 -52.85
#